data_AF-A0AA97GCT2-F1
#
_entry.id   AF-A0AA97GCT2-F1
#
_cell.length_a   1.000
_cell.length_b   1.000
_cell.length_c   1.000
_cell.angle_alpha   90.00
_cell.angle_beta   90.00
_cell.angle_gamma   90.00
#
_symmetry.space_group_name_H-M   'P 1'
#
loop_
_entity.id
_entity.type
_entity.pdbx_description
1 polymer ?
#
loop_
_entity_poly.entity_id
_entity_poly.type
_entity_poly.pdbx_seq_one_letter_code
_entity_poly.pdbx_strand_id
1 'polypeptide(L)' 'MKKLRAVSTATAAVLASSLAFAHPGDHSEGSVFSLLMHFLTEPDHMVFIGVAGALACFSYRIYKKIAGKKRQS' A
#
# COMPACT_ATOMS: atom_id res chain seq x y z
N MET A 1 -8.88 7.86 -18.85
CA MET A 1 -7.47 7.41 -18.79
C MET A 1 -6.53 8.37 -18.05
N LYS A 2 -6.72 9.71 -18.13
CA LYS A 2 -5.85 10.70 -17.46
C LYS A 2 -5.75 10.53 -15.93
N LYS A 3 -6.85 10.16 -15.27
CA LYS A 3 -6.89 9.91 -13.80
C LYS A 3 -6.08 8.68 -13.35
N LEU A 4 -5.99 7.62 -14.17
CA LEU A 4 -5.17 6.45 -13.83
C LEU A 4 -3.67 6.76 -13.89
N ARG A 5 -3.26 7.61 -14.85
CA ARG A 5 -1.86 8.05 -14.96
C ARG A 5 -1.45 8.90 -13.76
N ALA A 6 -2.33 9.81 -13.31
CA ALA A 6 -2.09 10.64 -12.14
C ALA A 6 -1.93 9.81 -10.84
N VAL A 7 -2.74 8.76 -10.66
CA VAL A 7 -2.59 7.83 -9.53
C VAL A 7 -1.26 7.08 -9.62
N SER A 8 -0.91 6.56 -10.80
CA SER A 8 0.35 5.84 -11.01
C SER A 8 1.58 6.72 -10.73
N THR A 9 1.58 7.97 -11.17
CA THR A 9 2.69 8.91 -10.92
C THR A 9 2.77 9.31 -9.44
N ALA A 10 1.63 9.49 -8.78
CA ALA A 10 1.59 9.79 -7.35
C ALA A 10 2.13 8.62 -6.51
N THR A 11 1.74 7.39 -6.84
CA THR A 11 2.27 6.19 -6.17
C THR A 11 3.78 6.04 -6.38
N ALA A 12 4.27 6.26 -7.60
CA ALA A 12 5.71 6.21 -7.88
C ALA A 12 6.49 7.29 -7.11
N ALA A 13 5.96 8.51 -7.01
CA ALA A 13 6.60 9.59 -6.26
C ALA A 13 6.65 9.32 -4.74
N VAL A 14 5.59 8.75 -4.18
CA VAL A 14 5.55 8.36 -2.75
C VAL A 14 6.58 7.25 -2.46
N LEU A 15 6.69 6.26 -3.34
CA LEU A 15 7.67 5.18 -3.19
C LEU A 15 9.11 5.67 -3.37
N ALA A 16 9.35 6.63 -4.28
CA ALA A 16 10.68 7.20 -4.48
C ALA A 16 11.14 8.05 -3.27
N SER A 17 10.21 8.70 -2.57
CA SER A 17 10.53 9.53 -1.40
C SER A 17 11.07 8.72 -0.22
N SER A 18 10.75 7.42 -0.09
CA SER A 18 11.26 6.60 1.00
C SER A 18 12.76 6.30 0.88
N LEU A 19 13.28 6.23 -0.36
CA LEU A 19 14.70 5.97 -0.64
C LEU A 19 15.58 7.17 -0.28
N ALA A 20 15.07 8.40 -0.46
CA ALA A 20 15.81 9.63 -0.18
C ALA A 20 15.90 9.98 1.32
N PHE A 21 15.04 9.38 2.15
CA PHE A 21 14.99 9.61 3.60
C PHE A 21 15.51 8.42 4.43
N ALA A 22 16.12 7.43 3.77
CA ALA A 22 16.83 6.36 4.45
C ALA A 22 18.22 6.85 4.86
N HIS A 23 18.46 6.95 6.16
CA HIS A 23 19.78 7.23 6.72
C HIS A 23 20.76 6.08 6.43
N PRO A 24 22.02 6.38 6.07
CA PRO A 24 23.03 5.33 5.92
C PRO A 24 23.34 4.74 7.30
N GLY A 25 22.91 3.50 7.56
CA GLY A 25 23.45 2.71 8.67
C GLY A 25 22.52 1.77 9.45
N ASP A 26 21.20 1.78 9.25
CA ASP A 26 20.31 1.00 10.15
C ASP A 26 19.45 -0.07 9.44
N HIS A 27 19.54 -0.16 8.11
CA HIS A 27 18.76 -1.13 7.31
C HIS A 27 19.63 -2.26 6.72
N SER A 28 20.91 -2.35 7.07
CA SER A 28 21.87 -3.31 6.49
C SER A 28 22.11 -4.56 7.33
N GLU A 29 21.67 -4.59 8.60
CA GLU A 29 21.89 -5.72 9.52
C GLU A 29 20.72 -6.73 9.51
N GLY A 30 19.53 -6.32 9.04
CA GLY A 30 18.35 -7.18 8.99
C GLY A 30 18.19 -7.88 7.64
N SER A 31 18.15 -9.22 7.62
CA SER A 31 17.69 -9.95 6.42
C SER A 31 16.27 -9.52 6.03
N VAL A 32 15.88 -9.69 4.76
CA VAL A 32 14.49 -9.46 4.30
C VAL A 32 13.46 -10.16 5.20
N PHE A 33 13.84 -11.34 5.72
CA PHE A 33 13.04 -12.08 6.67
C PHE A 33 12.92 -11.39 8.03
N SER A 34 14.00 -10.80 8.55
CA SER A 34 13.98 -10.00 9.79
C SER A 34 13.09 -8.77 9.64
N LEU A 35 13.13 -8.10 8.48
CA LEU A 35 12.26 -6.96 8.19
C LEU A 35 10.79 -7.39 8.12
N LEU A 36 10.50 -8.50 7.45
CA LEU A 36 9.16 -9.07 7.41
C LEU A 36 8.66 -9.43 8.82
N MET A 37 9.51 -10.04 9.64
CA MET A 37 9.15 -10.39 11.02
C MET A 37 8.89 -9.14 11.87
N HIS A 38 9.75 -8.13 11.81
CA HIS A 38 9.53 -6.83 12.46
C HIS A 38 8.17 -6.23 12.08
N PHE A 39 7.88 -6.15 10.77
CA PHE A 39 6.58 -5.68 10.27
C PHE A 39 5.38 -6.51 10.75
N LEU A 40 5.56 -7.81 10.94
CA LEU A 40 4.49 -8.73 11.34
C LEU A 40 4.31 -8.86 12.87
N THR A 41 5.34 -8.56 13.65
CA THR A 41 5.31 -8.71 15.11
C THR A 41 5.09 -7.39 15.84
N GLU A 42 5.35 -6.25 15.20
CA GLU A 42 5.15 -4.97 15.86
C GLU A 42 3.66 -4.55 15.86
N PRO A 43 3.10 -4.25 17.04
CA PRO A 43 1.66 -4.05 17.21
C PRO A 43 1.15 -2.79 16.48
N ASP A 44 1.98 -1.78 16.28
CA ASP A 44 1.62 -0.56 15.55
C ASP A 44 1.42 -0.84 14.04
N HIS A 45 2.28 -1.66 13.44
CA HIS A 45 2.20 -2.05 12.04
C HIS A 45 0.94 -2.88 11.76
N MET A 46 0.53 -3.74 12.70
CA MET A 46 -0.70 -4.54 12.61
C MET A 46 -1.95 -3.66 12.48
N VAL A 47 -1.99 -2.52 13.17
CA VAL A 47 -3.11 -1.56 13.06
C VAL A 47 -3.20 -1.01 11.64
N PHE A 48 -2.07 -0.57 11.07
CA PHE A 48 -2.05 -0.03 9.71
C PHE A 48 -2.38 -1.09 8.66
N ILE A 49 -1.90 -2.32 8.82
CA ILE A 49 -2.25 -3.44 7.94
C ILE A 49 -3.75 -3.73 7.99
N GLY A 50 -4.35 -3.72 9.19
CA GLY A 50 -5.80 -3.90 9.36
C GLY A 50 -6.61 -2.81 8.66
N VAL A 51 -6.24 -1.54 8.85
CA VAL A 51 -6.90 -0.39 8.22
C VAL A 51 -6.75 -0.45 6.70
N ALA A 52 -5.54 -0.67 6.19
CA ALA A 52 -5.29 -0.78 4.75
C ALA A 52 -6.07 -1.95 4.13
N GLY A 53 -6.11 -3.10 4.80
CA GLY A 53 -6.90 -4.27 4.39
C GLY A 53 -8.40 -3.97 4.34
N ALA A 54 -8.93 -3.27 5.35
CA ALA A 54 -10.33 -2.85 5.38
C ALA A 54 -10.68 -1.90 4.22
N LEU A 55 -9.83 -0.90 3.94
CA LEU A 55 -10.01 -0.01 2.79
C LEU A 55 -9.94 -0.75 1.45
N ALA A 56 -9.02 -1.70 1.30
CA ALA A 56 -8.91 -2.51 0.09
C ALA A 56 -10.18 -3.35 -0.15
N CYS A 57 -10.68 -4.03 0.88
CA CYS A 57 -11.94 -4.77 0.82
C CYS A 57 -13.12 -3.85 0.48
N PHE A 58 -13.24 -2.71 1.16
CA PHE A 58 -14.34 -1.77 0.94
C PHE A 58 -14.34 -1.21 -0.49
N SER A 59 -13.18 -0.73 -0.96
CA SER A 59 -13.01 -0.20 -2.31
C SER A 59 -13.28 -1.27 -3.38
N TYR A 60 -12.86 -2.52 -3.17
CA TYR A 60 -13.18 -3.64 -4.07
C TYR A 60 -14.69 -3.90 -4.14
N ARG A 61 -15.40 -3.87 -3.01
CA ARG A 61 -16.87 -4.05 -3.02
C ARG A 61 -17.58 -2.92 -3.76
N ILE A 62 -17.14 -1.68 -3.58
CA ILE A 62 -17.67 -0.52 -4.32
C ILE A 62 -17.39 -0.69 -5.82
N TYR A 63 -16.15 -1.02 -6.19
CA TYR A 63 -15.77 -1.26 -7.58
C TYR A 63 -16.67 -2.31 -8.24
N LYS A 64 -16.91 -3.46 -7.58
CA LYS A 64 -17.81 -4.50 -8.11
C LYS A 64 -19.25 -4.01 -8.27
N LYS A 65 -19.77 -3.23 -7.33
CA LYS A 65 -21.13 -2.65 -7.46
C LYS A 65 -21.24 -1.73 -8.67
N ILE A 66 -20.24 -0.87 -8.88
CA ILE A 66 -20.23 0.07 -10.02
C ILE A 66 -20.05 -0.68 -11.35
N ALA A 67 -19.12 -1.64 -11.40
CA ALA A 67 -18.86 -2.44 -12.58
C ALA A 67 -20.07 -3.32 -12.97
N GLY A 68 -20.78 -3.87 -11.99
CA GLY A 68 -22.01 -4.63 -12.20
C GLY A 68 -23.14 -3.76 -12.77
N LYS A 69 -23.32 -2.54 -12.25
CA LYS A 69 -24.34 -1.60 -12.74
C LYS A 69 -24.08 -1.15 -14.18
N LYS A 70 -22.82 -1.01 -14.59
CA LYS A 70 -22.43 -0.69 -15.97
C LYS A 70 -22.67 -1.82 -16.98
N ARG A 71 -22.81 -3.08 -16.53
CA ARG A 71 -23.12 -4.22 -17.41
C ARG A 71 -24.61 -4.41 -17.68
N GLN A 72 -25.47 -3.72 -16.94
CA GLN A 72 -26.94 -3.81 -17.05
C GLN A 72 -27.59 -2.58 -17.70
N SER A 73 -26.76 -1.64 -18.19
CA SER A 73 -27.17 -0.46 -18.95
C SER A 73 -26.55 -0.54 -20.34
#